data_AF-A0A9E0GKG4-F1
#
_entry.id   AF-A0A9E0GKG4-F1
#
_cell.length_a   1.000
_cell.length_b   1.000
_cell.length_c   1.000
_cell.angle_alpha   90.00
_cell.angle_beta   90.00
_cell.angle_gamma   90.00
#
_symmetry.space_group_name_H-M   'P 1'
#
loop_
_entity.id
_entity.type
_entity.pdbx_description
1 polymer ?
#
loop_
_entity_poly.entity_id
_entity_poly.type
_entity_poly.pdbx_seq_one_letter_code
_entity_poly.pdbx_strand_id
1 'polypeptide(L)'
;MTTPLGPPLLLFLGAITLAGAGRWMRRPLHQRGTALFFVAAAGLLQLYLRNQPVVPEFSRPWQPVLQPGTNLLWIGDGWNWYVASLMLLLGSVGVLLYDYRRGDQAMTGAESQRTSINLALHLGMLASGLLFVSSGNLLTATLTWVLMDGLQLARYTFVLHRPASGHENGAKSRINRAQGLSLLGALLLLIGLLPAGPGGPGQPLQGGALPVETVALMLVAAALRAGAYPFHLWLLPSSTVRMSVSERLLDHMVPALGGLWLLAWAIDLGGELVLLGPVMLTLILLALLGSAVAAWTATDQPGHTSFVLVTSVGLAGLAGALSPLEGPNAMIWPTTAFALGGALWLVGERVWQEWGWQIPVSLGALALIGVPFTPGFLTQPYLARLTTLDSLILPFFLTYVVAQTLQVAALLRSWGTPPRGDLPSLRSSQVMGLWVASVMLALPLALAGIYPRAIAALASMPGAIPLDGGDLPSVVAGPSVWITLGVPLLLGIGVSVIRPRFWRRLGRYPDLLSRFASLEWVVEGARRAIGSVSVLWERLFNLFEGAGYVAWATAFVLLAFFLFG
;
A
#
# COMPACT_ATOMS: atom_id res chain seq x y z
N MET A 1 23.61 11.36 -11.80
CA MET A 1 22.20 11.07 -12.15
C MET A 1 22.01 9.68 -12.78
N THR A 2 23.07 8.98 -13.18
CA THR A 2 23.04 7.59 -13.69
C THR A 2 22.97 6.52 -12.59
N THR A 3 22.47 6.89 -11.42
CA THR A 3 22.38 6.02 -10.23
C THR A 3 20.90 5.81 -9.87
N PRO A 4 20.55 4.76 -9.11
CA PRO A 4 19.17 4.55 -8.65
C PRO A 4 18.64 5.72 -7.78
N LEU A 5 19.53 6.57 -7.25
CA LEU A 5 19.18 7.80 -6.54
C LEU A 5 18.73 8.95 -7.47
N GLY A 6 18.99 8.88 -8.76
CA GLY A 6 18.69 9.97 -9.70
C GLY A 6 17.22 10.40 -9.70
N PRO A 7 16.28 9.49 -9.98
CA PRO A 7 14.84 9.78 -9.98
C PRO A 7 14.31 10.36 -8.66
N PRO A 8 14.59 9.78 -7.47
CA PRO A 8 14.12 10.38 -6.21
C PRO A 8 14.75 11.75 -5.93
N LEU A 9 16.02 11.97 -6.28
CA LEU A 9 16.65 13.29 -6.11
C LEU A 9 16.01 14.35 -7.00
N LEU A 10 15.61 14.01 -8.24
CA LEU A 10 14.85 14.91 -9.11
C LEU A 10 13.49 15.28 -8.51
N LEU A 11 12.79 14.31 -7.91
CA LEU A 11 11.52 14.56 -7.23
C LEU A 11 11.70 15.45 -5.99
N PHE A 12 12.75 15.22 -5.19
CA PHE A 12 13.06 16.12 -4.06
C PHE A 12 13.41 17.53 -4.52
N LEU A 13 14.18 17.67 -5.61
CA LEU A 13 14.43 18.98 -6.21
C LEU A 13 13.12 19.65 -6.62
N GLY A 14 12.22 18.91 -7.25
CA GLY A 14 10.86 19.36 -7.56
C GLY A 14 10.09 19.81 -6.31
N ALA A 15 10.14 19.05 -5.22
CA ALA A 15 9.52 19.40 -3.95
C ALA A 15 10.07 20.73 -3.39
N ILE A 16 11.40 20.89 -3.38
CA ILE A 16 12.06 22.12 -2.92
C ILE A 16 11.68 23.32 -3.79
N THR A 17 11.65 23.13 -5.12
CA THR A 17 11.28 24.21 -6.05
C THR A 17 9.83 24.67 -5.84
N LEU A 18 8.89 23.73 -5.64
CA LEU A 18 7.50 24.06 -5.34
C LEU A 18 7.33 24.71 -3.97
N ALA A 19 8.04 24.23 -2.95
CA ALA A 19 8.00 24.83 -1.62
C ALA A 19 8.54 26.28 -1.62
N GLY A 20 9.65 26.53 -2.33
CA GLY A 20 10.31 27.84 -2.35
C GLY A 20 9.74 28.85 -3.34
N ALA A 21 9.45 28.41 -4.57
CA ALA A 21 8.97 29.27 -5.66
C ALA A 21 7.44 29.28 -5.80
N GLY A 22 6.74 28.34 -5.15
CA GLY A 22 5.27 28.24 -5.23
C GLY A 22 4.52 29.47 -4.72
N ARG A 23 5.14 30.25 -3.81
CA ARG A 23 4.62 31.56 -3.38
C ARG A 23 4.53 32.59 -4.52
N TRP A 24 5.32 32.44 -5.58
CA TRP A 24 5.34 33.35 -6.73
C TRP A 24 4.43 32.84 -7.87
N MET A 25 4.14 31.53 -7.89
CA MET A 25 3.27 30.89 -8.88
C MET A 25 1.79 30.97 -8.46
N ARG A 26 1.12 32.08 -8.76
CA ARG A 26 -0.29 32.31 -8.34
C ARG A 26 -1.34 31.46 -9.06
N ARG A 27 -0.99 30.82 -10.19
CA ARG A 27 -1.92 29.97 -10.96
C ARG A 27 -1.72 28.49 -10.62
N PRO A 28 -2.78 27.75 -10.28
CA PRO A 28 -2.69 26.33 -9.91
C PRO A 28 -2.18 25.47 -11.07
N LEU A 29 -2.48 25.85 -12.32
CA LEU A 29 -1.99 25.15 -13.50
C LEU A 29 -0.47 25.13 -13.60
N HIS A 30 0.22 26.23 -13.24
CA HIS A 30 1.68 26.28 -13.27
C HIS A 30 2.31 25.44 -12.15
N GLN A 31 1.71 25.44 -10.96
CA GLN A 31 2.17 24.58 -9.86
C GLN A 31 1.99 23.09 -10.20
N ARG A 32 0.86 22.71 -10.78
CA ARG A 32 0.63 21.33 -11.24
C ARG A 32 1.55 20.97 -12.41
N GLY A 33 1.72 21.87 -13.37
CA GLY A 33 2.57 21.67 -14.55
C GLY A 33 4.04 21.47 -14.16
N THR A 34 4.53 22.24 -13.18
CA THR A 34 5.89 22.06 -12.64
C THR A 34 6.02 20.75 -11.88
N ALA A 35 5.03 20.35 -11.07
CA ALA A 35 5.04 19.04 -10.43
C ALA A 35 5.07 17.89 -11.46
N LEU A 36 4.21 17.94 -12.48
CA LEU A 36 4.18 16.95 -13.56
C LEU A 36 5.48 16.92 -14.38
N PHE A 37 6.13 18.06 -14.59
CA PHE A 37 7.43 18.13 -15.24
C PHE A 37 8.49 17.34 -14.48
N PHE A 38 8.59 17.51 -13.15
CA PHE A 38 9.55 16.75 -12.34
C PHE A 38 9.24 15.26 -12.29
N VAL A 39 7.95 14.89 -12.24
CA VAL A 39 7.55 13.47 -12.30
C VAL A 39 7.88 12.86 -13.66
N ALA A 40 7.62 13.58 -14.76
CA ALA A 40 7.97 13.13 -16.10
C ALA A 40 9.49 13.01 -16.29
N ALA A 41 10.27 13.98 -15.80
CA ALA A 41 11.73 13.92 -15.82
C ALA A 41 12.27 12.73 -15.01
N ALA A 42 11.72 12.47 -13.82
CA ALA A 42 12.06 11.30 -13.02
C ALA A 42 11.70 9.99 -13.74
N GLY A 43 10.53 9.92 -14.40
CA GLY A 43 10.12 8.77 -15.21
C GLY A 43 11.01 8.52 -16.43
N LEU A 44 11.40 9.57 -17.16
CA LEU A 44 12.35 9.46 -18.26
C LEU A 44 13.72 8.99 -17.78
N LEU A 45 14.18 9.50 -16.63
CA LEU A 45 15.43 9.04 -16.02
C LEU A 45 15.32 7.57 -15.59
N GLN A 46 14.20 7.16 -15.02
CA GLN A 46 13.93 5.77 -14.64
C GLN A 46 13.96 4.84 -15.87
N LEU A 47 13.40 5.26 -17.00
CA LEU A 47 13.48 4.52 -18.27
C LEU A 47 14.90 4.49 -18.83
N TYR A 48 15.63 5.59 -18.73
CA TYR A 48 17.03 5.66 -19.16
C TYR A 48 17.93 4.72 -18.34
N LEU A 49 17.71 4.63 -17.02
CA LEU A 49 18.43 3.71 -16.14
C LEU A 49 18.19 2.25 -16.52
N ARG A 50 16.99 1.92 -17.03
CA ARG A 50 16.66 0.57 -17.49
C ARG A 50 17.47 0.12 -18.69
N ASN A 51 17.83 1.06 -19.56
CA ASN A 51 18.59 0.79 -20.78
C ASN A 51 20.10 0.75 -20.54
N GLN A 52 20.56 0.89 -19.29
CA GLN A 52 21.98 0.72 -18.97
C GLN A 52 22.39 -0.75 -19.06
N PRO A 53 23.60 -1.05 -19.57
CA PRO A 53 24.06 -2.43 -19.75
C PRO A 53 24.36 -3.15 -18.42
N VAL A 54 24.55 -2.39 -17.34
CA VAL A 54 24.83 -2.89 -16.00
C VAL A 54 23.74 -2.41 -15.06
N VAL A 55 23.33 -3.26 -14.11
CA VAL A 55 22.36 -2.90 -13.06
C VAL A 55 22.87 -1.65 -12.33
N PRO A 56 22.13 -0.53 -12.32
CA PRO A 56 22.58 0.67 -11.65
C PRO A 56 22.61 0.48 -10.14
N GLU A 57 23.79 0.65 -9.55
CA GLU A 57 24.00 0.53 -8.10
C GLU A 57 24.61 1.83 -7.54
N PHE A 58 24.26 2.13 -6.30
CA PHE A 58 24.91 3.17 -5.53
C PHE A 58 25.12 2.70 -4.10
N SER A 59 26.37 2.67 -3.65
CA SER A 59 26.74 2.34 -2.29
C SER A 59 27.44 3.52 -1.62
N ARG A 60 27.16 3.73 -0.33
CA ARG A 60 27.84 4.71 0.50
C ARG A 60 28.24 4.08 1.82
N PRO A 61 29.52 4.14 2.22
CA PRO A 61 29.94 3.61 3.51
C PRO A 61 29.26 4.38 4.64
N TRP A 62 28.75 3.63 5.62
CA TRP A 62 28.15 4.11 6.84
C TRP A 62 28.82 3.42 8.03
N GLN A 63 29.54 4.22 8.81
CA GLN A 63 30.21 3.76 10.02
C GLN A 63 29.48 4.36 11.22
N PRO A 64 28.58 3.59 11.87
CA PRO A 64 28.08 3.98 13.18
C PRO A 64 29.22 3.97 14.20
N VAL A 65 29.11 4.81 15.24
CA VAL A 65 30.16 5.01 16.24
C VAL A 65 30.52 3.72 17.00
N LEU A 66 29.59 2.77 17.11
CA LEU A 66 29.70 1.59 17.98
C LEU A 66 29.62 0.24 17.25
N GLN A 67 29.50 0.20 15.92
CA GLN A 67 29.38 -1.06 15.17
C GLN A 67 30.36 -1.10 13.98
N PRO A 68 30.76 -2.30 13.52
CA PRO A 68 31.52 -2.44 12.29
C PRO A 68 30.80 -1.72 11.13
N GLY A 69 31.57 -1.04 10.29
CA GLY A 69 31.03 -0.28 9.16
C GLY A 69 30.22 -1.17 8.21
N THR A 70 29.11 -0.63 7.71
CA THR A 70 28.28 -1.25 6.68
C THR A 70 27.99 -0.23 5.57
N ASN A 71 27.38 -0.64 4.47
CA ASN A 71 27.08 0.26 3.36
C ASN A 71 25.58 0.57 3.34
N LEU A 72 25.23 1.83 3.09
CA LEU A 72 23.93 2.18 2.54
C LEU A 72 23.94 1.81 1.07
N LEU A 73 22.99 1.00 0.63
CA LEU A 73 22.98 0.38 -0.69
C LEU A 73 21.65 0.62 -1.38
N TRP A 74 21.70 1.19 -2.58
CA TRP A 74 20.56 1.31 -3.47
C TRP A 74 20.84 0.60 -4.78
N ILE A 75 19.87 -0.18 -5.26
CA ILE A 75 19.99 -1.05 -6.45
C ILE A 75 18.78 -0.79 -7.35
N GLY A 76 19.03 -0.59 -8.64
CA GLY A 76 18.01 -0.44 -9.70
C GLY A 76 17.78 -1.73 -10.47
N ASP A 77 17.59 -2.85 -9.78
CA ASP A 77 17.32 -4.15 -10.40
C ASP A 77 15.93 -4.23 -11.03
N GLY A 78 15.58 -5.38 -11.60
CA GLY A 78 14.30 -5.57 -12.28
C GLY A 78 13.08 -5.28 -11.40
N TRP A 79 13.10 -5.74 -10.15
CA TRP A 79 11.97 -5.59 -9.22
C TRP A 79 11.82 -4.17 -8.71
N ASN A 80 12.92 -3.60 -8.23
CA ASN A 80 12.97 -2.25 -7.71
C ASN A 80 12.57 -1.27 -8.82
N TRP A 81 13.08 -1.47 -10.04
CA TRP A 81 12.71 -0.67 -11.19
C TRP A 81 11.22 -0.76 -11.52
N TYR A 82 10.65 -1.96 -11.48
CA TYR A 82 9.26 -2.20 -11.83
C TYR A 82 8.30 -1.54 -10.84
N VAL A 83 8.50 -1.76 -9.54
CA VAL A 83 7.66 -1.14 -8.50
C VAL A 83 7.84 0.37 -8.48
N ALA A 84 9.07 0.88 -8.65
CA ALA A 84 9.33 2.31 -8.80
C ALA A 84 8.54 2.93 -9.97
N SER A 85 8.48 2.22 -11.11
CA SER A 85 7.73 2.67 -12.29
C SER A 85 6.23 2.70 -12.03
N LEU A 86 5.68 1.72 -11.32
CA LEU A 86 4.28 1.72 -10.87
C LEU A 86 4.01 2.89 -9.90
N MET A 87 4.89 3.13 -8.93
CA MET A 87 4.76 4.27 -8.01
C MET A 87 4.79 5.61 -8.75
N LEU A 88 5.68 5.78 -9.73
CA LEU A 88 5.74 6.99 -10.55
C LEU A 88 4.47 7.16 -11.40
N LEU A 89 3.92 6.08 -11.96
CA LEU A 89 2.68 6.14 -12.73
C LEU A 89 1.49 6.54 -11.84
N LEU A 90 1.32 5.87 -10.69
CA LEU A 90 0.29 6.22 -9.71
C LEU A 90 0.46 7.64 -9.19
N GLY A 91 1.70 8.06 -8.94
CA GLY A 91 2.06 9.40 -8.53
C GLY A 91 1.72 10.46 -9.58
N SER A 92 2.02 10.17 -10.86
CA SER A 92 1.69 11.03 -12.00
C SER A 92 0.18 11.25 -12.08
N VAL A 93 -0.62 10.18 -11.95
CA VAL A 93 -2.07 10.26 -11.93
C VAL A 93 -2.57 11.03 -10.70
N GLY A 94 -1.98 10.78 -9.53
CA GLY A 94 -2.29 11.51 -8.30
C GLY A 94 -2.07 13.02 -8.44
N VAL A 95 -0.93 13.45 -8.99
CA VAL A 95 -0.61 14.85 -9.25
C VAL A 95 -1.50 15.45 -10.35
N LEU A 96 -1.80 14.69 -11.40
CA LEU A 96 -2.68 15.12 -12.49
C LEU A 96 -4.10 15.45 -11.97
N LEU A 97 -4.60 14.60 -11.07
CA LEU A 97 -5.93 14.70 -10.46
C LEU A 97 -5.95 15.57 -9.19
N TYR A 98 -4.82 16.14 -8.79
CA TYR A 98 -4.74 16.98 -7.59
C TYR A 98 -5.56 18.27 -7.74
N ASP A 99 -6.28 18.60 -6.66
CA ASP A 99 -7.17 19.76 -6.49
C ASP A 99 -8.16 19.97 -7.66
N TYR A 100 -8.74 18.86 -8.11
CA TYR A 100 -9.80 18.77 -9.12
C TYR A 100 -10.97 19.75 -8.92
N ARG A 101 -11.17 20.31 -7.72
CA ARG A 101 -12.35 21.11 -7.35
C ARG A 101 -12.18 22.63 -7.52
N ARG A 102 -10.94 23.17 -7.58
CA ARG A 102 -10.69 24.63 -7.55
C ARG A 102 -10.54 25.32 -8.91
N GLY A 103 -10.37 24.56 -9.99
CA GLY A 103 -10.31 25.13 -11.35
C GLY A 103 -9.16 26.15 -11.54
N ASP A 104 -9.30 27.00 -12.55
CA ASP A 104 -8.25 27.95 -13.00
C ASP A 104 -8.34 29.34 -12.32
N GLN A 105 -9.03 29.42 -11.18
CA GLN A 105 -9.19 30.68 -10.46
C GLN A 105 -7.85 31.10 -9.83
N ALA A 106 -7.53 32.39 -9.91
CA ALA A 106 -6.35 32.94 -9.27
C ALA A 106 -6.46 32.74 -7.75
N MET A 107 -5.47 32.06 -7.17
CA MET A 107 -5.45 31.78 -5.74
C MET A 107 -4.98 33.02 -4.96
N THR A 108 -5.48 33.18 -3.74
CA THR A 108 -4.87 34.08 -2.77
C THR A 108 -3.45 33.61 -2.42
N GLY A 109 -2.58 34.49 -1.93
CA GLY A 109 -1.19 34.14 -1.61
C GLY A 109 -1.07 32.96 -0.63
N ALA A 110 -1.93 32.92 0.39
CA ALA A 110 -1.97 31.85 1.37
C ALA A 110 -2.47 30.52 0.78
N GLU A 111 -3.46 30.56 -0.11
CA GLU A 111 -3.94 29.35 -0.81
C GLU A 111 -2.90 28.82 -1.78
N SER A 112 -2.25 29.70 -2.54
CA SER A 112 -1.17 29.36 -3.46
C SER A 112 -0.03 28.64 -2.75
N GLN A 113 0.37 29.15 -1.57
CA GLN A 113 1.41 28.52 -0.75
C GLN A 113 0.98 27.16 -0.19
N ARG A 114 -0.27 27.01 0.25
CA ARG A 114 -0.78 25.71 0.73
C ARG A 114 -0.81 24.67 -0.40
N THR A 115 -1.28 25.05 -1.58
CA THR A 115 -1.31 24.18 -2.76
C THR A 115 0.10 23.76 -3.17
N SER A 116 1.06 24.69 -3.16
CA SER A 116 2.44 24.37 -3.51
C SER A 116 3.13 23.49 -2.47
N ILE A 117 2.88 23.71 -1.18
CA ILE A 117 3.38 22.83 -0.09
C ILE A 117 2.80 21.42 -0.24
N ASN A 118 1.50 21.29 -0.51
CA ASN A 118 0.89 19.97 -0.69
C ASN A 118 1.46 19.21 -1.90
N LEU A 119 1.64 19.88 -3.04
CA LEU A 119 2.29 19.28 -4.20
C LEU A 119 3.76 18.94 -3.92
N ALA A 120 4.47 19.79 -3.17
CA ALA A 120 5.83 19.49 -2.72
C ALA A 120 5.87 18.23 -1.85
N LEU A 121 4.90 18.06 -0.95
CA LEU A 121 4.76 16.87 -0.11
C LEU A 121 4.37 15.63 -0.94
N HIS A 122 3.61 15.78 -2.03
CA HIS A 122 3.36 14.69 -2.99
C HIS A 122 4.64 14.22 -3.68
N LEU A 123 5.44 15.16 -4.19
CA LEU A 123 6.73 14.83 -4.80
C LEU A 123 7.70 14.23 -3.78
N GLY A 124 7.74 14.77 -2.55
CA GLY A 124 8.54 14.22 -1.46
C GLY A 124 8.12 12.79 -1.11
N MET A 125 6.82 12.53 -1.00
CA MET A 125 6.30 11.18 -0.74
C MET A 125 6.73 10.19 -1.83
N LEU A 126 6.57 10.56 -3.11
CA LEU A 126 7.05 9.74 -4.23
C LEU A 126 8.57 9.53 -4.17
N ALA A 127 9.34 10.58 -3.90
CA ALA A 127 10.79 10.49 -3.77
C ALA A 127 11.21 9.50 -2.68
N SER A 128 10.58 9.57 -1.50
CA SER A 128 10.86 8.63 -0.41
C SER A 128 10.41 7.21 -0.71
N GLY A 129 9.27 7.03 -1.38
CA GLY A 129 8.81 5.72 -1.85
C GLY A 129 9.78 5.08 -2.84
N LEU A 130 10.31 5.87 -3.78
CA LEU A 130 11.33 5.43 -4.72
C LEU A 130 12.65 5.06 -4.03
N LEU A 131 13.10 5.86 -3.05
CA LEU A 131 14.27 5.50 -2.24
C LEU A 131 14.05 4.20 -1.48
N PHE A 132 12.85 4.01 -0.93
CA PHE A 132 12.49 2.81 -0.18
C PHE A 132 12.55 1.57 -1.06
N VAL A 133 11.83 1.54 -2.18
CA VAL A 133 11.82 0.37 -3.08
C VAL A 133 13.13 0.16 -3.84
N SER A 134 14.01 1.16 -3.87
CA SER A 134 15.35 1.00 -4.44
C SER A 134 16.38 0.53 -3.41
N SER A 135 15.97 0.21 -2.18
CA SER A 135 16.90 -0.22 -1.12
C SER A 135 17.45 -1.62 -1.42
N GLY A 136 18.78 -1.76 -1.33
CA GLY A 136 19.48 -3.02 -1.58
C GLY A 136 19.74 -3.86 -0.33
N ASN A 137 19.62 -3.30 0.87
CA ASN A 137 19.77 -4.02 2.14
C ASN A 137 18.77 -3.55 3.20
N LEU A 138 18.64 -4.34 4.26
CA LEU A 138 17.65 -4.13 5.32
C LEU A 138 17.86 -2.79 6.06
N LEU A 139 19.11 -2.38 6.29
CA LEU A 139 19.42 -1.09 6.90
C LEU A 139 18.90 0.08 6.04
N THR A 140 19.20 0.06 4.74
CA THR A 140 18.78 1.12 3.81
C THR A 140 17.26 1.17 3.71
N ALA A 141 16.61 0.01 3.65
CA ALA A 141 15.15 -0.09 3.67
C ALA A 141 14.55 0.50 4.96
N THR A 142 15.15 0.23 6.12
CA THR A 142 14.70 0.77 7.41
C THR A 142 14.83 2.29 7.50
N LEU A 143 15.97 2.84 7.06
CA LEU A 143 16.19 4.30 7.09
C LEU A 143 15.27 5.05 6.12
N THR A 144 15.10 4.51 4.93
CA THR A 144 14.20 5.10 3.91
C THR A 144 12.72 4.96 4.29
N TRP A 145 12.36 3.92 5.05
CA TRP A 145 11.04 3.79 5.67
C TRP A 145 10.76 4.94 6.63
N VAL A 146 11.67 5.22 7.56
CA VAL A 146 11.52 6.32 8.53
C VAL A 146 11.39 7.66 7.81
N LEU A 147 12.16 7.88 6.75
CA LEU A 147 12.03 9.08 5.91
C LEU A 147 10.64 9.20 5.27
N MET A 148 10.14 8.10 4.70
CA MET A 148 8.83 8.03 4.07
C MET A 148 7.70 8.30 5.09
N ASP A 149 7.78 7.70 6.28
CA ASP A 149 6.84 7.97 7.37
C ASP A 149 6.90 9.43 7.84
N GLY A 150 8.10 10.01 7.96
CA GLY A 150 8.27 11.43 8.30
C GLY A 150 7.59 12.38 7.31
N LEU A 151 7.68 12.09 6.01
CA LEU A 151 7.00 12.89 4.98
C LEU A 151 5.50 12.67 4.96
N GLN A 152 5.05 11.44 5.22
CA GLN A 152 3.63 11.13 5.39
C GLN A 152 3.03 11.88 6.60
N LEU A 153 3.74 11.90 7.73
CA LEU A 153 3.40 12.70 8.92
C LEU A 153 3.27 14.19 8.58
N ALA A 154 4.29 14.76 7.92
CA ALA A 154 4.27 16.16 7.49
C ALA A 154 3.08 16.45 6.57
N ARG A 155 2.77 15.55 5.64
CA ARG A 155 1.62 15.71 4.75
C ARG A 155 0.30 15.78 5.50
N TYR A 156 0.08 14.91 6.47
CA TYR A 156 -1.15 14.94 7.25
C TYR A 156 -1.25 16.19 8.13
N THR A 157 -0.16 16.67 8.71
CA THR A 157 -0.18 17.92 9.48
C THR A 157 -0.53 19.10 8.59
N PHE A 158 -0.01 19.19 7.36
CA PHE A 158 -0.32 20.33 6.47
C PHE A 158 -1.67 20.22 5.76
N VAL A 159 -2.08 19.03 5.30
CA VAL A 159 -3.30 18.83 4.49
C VAL A 159 -4.59 18.92 5.32
N LEU A 160 -4.57 18.49 6.59
CA LEU A 160 -5.78 18.38 7.42
C LEU A 160 -6.09 19.61 8.28
N HIS A 161 -5.29 20.67 8.22
CA HIS A 161 -5.62 21.98 8.84
C HIS A 161 -6.72 22.75 8.08
N ARG A 162 -7.72 22.07 7.52
CA ARG A 162 -8.98 22.73 7.13
C ARG A 162 -9.75 23.05 8.42
N PRO A 163 -10.02 24.32 8.75
CA PRO A 163 -10.82 24.65 9.92
C PRO A 163 -12.27 24.25 9.63
N ALA A 164 -12.65 23.06 10.08
CA ALA A 164 -14.04 22.62 10.12
C ALA A 164 -14.47 22.58 11.59
N SER A 165 -15.17 23.64 12.00
CA SER A 165 -16.06 23.76 13.16
C SER A 165 -15.95 22.68 14.25
N GLY A 166 -15.35 23.04 15.40
CA GLY A 166 -15.72 22.56 16.75
C GLY A 166 -15.43 21.10 17.17
N HIS A 167 -15.17 20.17 16.24
CA HIS A 167 -14.90 18.74 16.54
C HIS A 167 -13.42 18.36 16.41
N GLU A 168 -12.52 19.34 16.52
CA GLU A 168 -11.10 19.22 16.11
C GLU A 168 -10.28 18.19 16.91
N ASN A 169 -10.56 18.01 18.20
CA ASN A 169 -9.72 17.15 19.06
C ASN A 169 -9.92 15.66 18.75
N GLY A 170 -11.13 15.25 18.37
CA GLY A 170 -11.45 13.87 18.02
C GLY A 170 -10.81 13.44 16.71
N ALA A 171 -10.92 14.25 15.65
CA ALA A 171 -10.37 13.94 14.33
C ALA A 171 -8.83 13.91 14.34
N LYS A 172 -8.18 14.91 14.95
CA LYS A 172 -6.71 14.96 15.11
C LYS A 172 -6.17 13.72 15.83
N SER A 173 -6.85 13.28 16.91
CA SER A 173 -6.51 12.04 17.61
C SER A 173 -6.60 10.81 16.68
N ARG A 174 -7.65 10.69 15.84
CA ARG A 174 -7.80 9.53 14.93
C ARG A 174 -6.75 9.46 13.84
N ILE A 175 -6.32 10.60 13.32
CA ILE A 175 -5.29 10.67 12.28
C ILE A 175 -3.91 10.32 12.86
N ASN A 176 -3.61 10.78 14.08
CA ASN A 176 -2.40 10.38 14.79
C ASN A 176 -2.39 8.86 15.12
N ARG A 177 -3.56 8.24 15.35
CA ARG A 177 -3.68 6.77 15.58
C ARG A 177 -3.23 5.94 14.38
N ALA A 178 -3.59 6.35 13.17
CA ALA A 178 -3.20 5.67 11.93
C ALA A 178 -1.67 5.69 11.75
N GLN A 179 -1.03 6.80 12.05
CA GLN A 179 0.40 6.99 11.80
C GLN A 179 1.30 6.22 12.78
N GLY A 180 0.89 6.09 14.05
CA GLY A 180 1.62 5.29 15.04
C GLY A 180 1.74 3.82 14.63
N LEU A 181 0.76 3.29 13.89
CA LEU A 181 0.82 1.94 13.34
C LEU A 181 1.85 1.84 12.21
N SER A 182 1.99 2.84 11.34
CA SER A 182 3.03 2.82 10.28
C SER A 182 4.44 2.78 10.85
N LEU A 183 4.69 3.59 11.89
CA LEU A 183 5.97 3.62 12.61
C LEU A 183 6.31 2.29 13.30
N LEU A 184 5.29 1.50 13.69
CA LEU A 184 5.50 0.16 14.21
C LEU A 184 6.21 -0.73 13.18
N GLY A 185 5.94 -0.55 11.88
CA GLY A 185 6.65 -1.27 10.82
C GLY A 185 8.15 -0.99 10.83
N ALA A 186 8.57 0.29 10.93
CA ALA A 186 9.97 0.64 11.07
C ALA A 186 10.59 0.06 12.34
N LEU A 187 9.86 0.07 13.46
CA LEU A 187 10.31 -0.53 14.71
C LEU A 187 10.51 -2.04 14.58
N LEU A 188 9.61 -2.74 13.89
CA LEU A 188 9.74 -4.18 13.63
C LEU A 188 10.98 -4.49 12.79
N LEU A 189 11.27 -3.67 11.78
CA LEU A 189 12.51 -3.82 10.99
C LEU A 189 13.76 -3.55 11.84
N LEU A 190 13.74 -2.53 12.70
CA LEU A 190 14.83 -2.25 13.65
C LEU A 190 15.04 -3.40 14.65
N ILE A 191 13.96 -3.97 15.18
CA ILE A 191 14.03 -5.16 16.05
C ILE A 191 14.58 -6.35 15.26
N GLY A 192 14.19 -6.50 14.00
CA GLY A 192 14.69 -7.54 13.09
C GLY A 192 16.19 -7.46 12.83
N LEU A 193 16.82 -6.29 13.00
CA LEU A 193 18.29 -6.18 12.91
C LEU A 193 19.02 -6.87 14.07
N LEU A 194 18.37 -7.06 15.23
CA LEU A 194 18.98 -7.71 16.40
C LEU A 194 19.32 -9.19 16.14
N PRO A 195 18.37 -10.07 15.73
CA PRO A 195 18.69 -11.46 15.42
C PRO A 195 19.61 -11.61 14.20
N ALA A 196 19.63 -10.63 13.28
CA ALA A 196 20.51 -10.64 12.11
C ALA A 196 22.02 -10.50 12.45
N GLY A 197 22.35 -10.11 13.69
CA GLY A 197 23.72 -10.01 14.18
C GLY A 197 24.54 -8.86 13.57
N PRO A 198 25.85 -8.77 13.85
CA PRO A 198 26.68 -7.63 13.45
C PRO A 198 26.80 -7.38 11.94
N GLY A 199 26.68 -8.45 11.13
CA GLY A 199 26.70 -8.35 9.66
C GLY A 199 25.32 -8.18 9.03
N GLY A 200 24.24 -8.44 9.79
CA GLY A 200 22.86 -8.40 9.34
C GLY A 200 22.42 -7.10 8.66
N PRO A 201 22.73 -5.91 9.22
CA PRO A 201 22.35 -4.64 8.60
C PRO A 201 22.89 -4.46 7.16
N GLY A 202 24.03 -5.05 6.84
CA GLY A 202 24.66 -4.97 5.52
C GLY A 202 24.25 -6.06 4.54
N GLN A 203 23.52 -7.09 4.97
CA GLN A 203 23.11 -8.21 4.12
C GLN A 203 22.22 -7.70 2.97
N PRO A 204 22.53 -8.04 1.71
CA PRO A 204 21.69 -7.66 0.59
C PRO A 204 20.34 -8.36 0.67
N LEU A 205 19.28 -7.70 0.19
CA LEU A 205 17.95 -8.32 0.09
C LEU A 205 17.91 -9.38 -1.01
N GLN A 206 18.63 -9.15 -2.11
CA GLN A 206 18.76 -10.10 -3.20
C GLN A 206 19.91 -11.07 -2.92
N GLY A 207 19.61 -12.37 -2.83
CA GLY A 207 20.61 -13.43 -2.65
C GLY A 207 21.35 -13.41 -1.31
N GLY A 208 20.94 -12.55 -0.37
CA GLY A 208 21.45 -12.56 1.00
C GLY A 208 20.81 -13.66 1.84
N ALA A 209 21.30 -13.80 3.07
CA ALA A 209 20.72 -14.72 4.05
C ALA A 209 20.41 -13.96 5.33
N LEU A 210 19.14 -14.01 5.76
CA LEU A 210 18.68 -13.44 7.01
C LEU A 210 18.08 -14.54 7.89
N PRO A 211 18.21 -14.44 9.23
CA PRO A 211 17.60 -15.40 10.12
C PRO A 211 16.07 -15.34 10.04
N VAL A 212 15.41 -16.47 10.31
CA VAL A 212 13.96 -16.65 10.17
C VAL A 212 13.18 -15.63 11.00
N GLU A 213 13.69 -15.26 12.18
CA GLU A 213 13.10 -14.24 13.04
C GLU A 213 13.09 -12.86 12.36
N THR A 214 14.17 -12.52 11.64
CA THR A 214 14.25 -11.27 10.88
C THR A 214 13.25 -11.28 9.74
N VAL A 215 13.16 -12.40 9.01
CA VAL A 215 12.23 -12.55 7.90
C VAL A 215 10.77 -12.51 8.38
N ALA A 216 10.45 -13.15 9.50
CA ALA A 216 9.12 -13.09 10.10
C ALA A 216 8.72 -11.64 10.45
N LEU A 217 9.63 -10.87 11.04
CA LEU A 217 9.42 -9.45 11.33
C LEU A 217 9.29 -8.61 10.04
N MET A 218 10.07 -8.93 9.00
CA MET A 218 9.92 -8.31 7.67
C MET A 218 8.56 -8.62 7.05
N LEU A 219 8.03 -9.84 7.17
CA LEU A 219 6.69 -10.20 6.68
C LEU A 219 5.60 -9.40 7.39
N VAL A 220 5.69 -9.28 8.72
CA VAL A 220 4.72 -8.49 9.48
C VAL A 220 4.84 -7.00 9.13
N ALA A 221 6.05 -6.47 9.00
CA ALA A 221 6.27 -5.09 8.56
C ALA A 221 5.72 -4.85 7.15
N ALA A 222 5.99 -5.77 6.21
CA ALA A 222 5.47 -5.73 4.85
C ALA A 222 3.93 -5.74 4.84
N ALA A 223 3.30 -6.65 5.59
CA ALA A 223 1.85 -6.70 5.73
C ALA A 223 1.26 -5.43 6.34
N LEU A 224 1.95 -4.86 7.33
CA LEU A 224 1.57 -3.60 7.96
C LEU A 224 1.59 -2.47 6.93
N ARG A 225 2.68 -2.31 6.16
CA ARG A 225 2.82 -1.24 5.16
C ARG A 225 1.98 -1.44 3.92
N ALA A 226 1.72 -2.70 3.56
CA ALA A 226 0.75 -3.04 2.54
C ALA A 226 -0.67 -2.67 3.00
N GLY A 227 -0.87 -2.53 4.31
CA GLY A 227 -2.18 -2.35 4.94
C GLY A 227 -3.05 -3.58 4.75
N ALA A 228 -2.44 -4.77 4.78
CA ALA A 228 -3.15 -6.04 4.81
C ALA A 228 -3.94 -6.16 6.12
N TYR A 229 -5.04 -6.90 6.10
CA TYR A 229 -5.80 -7.20 7.32
C TYR A 229 -4.96 -8.12 8.24
N PRO A 230 -4.93 -7.93 9.57
CA PRO A 230 -5.66 -6.94 10.38
C PRO A 230 -4.99 -5.56 10.50
N PHE A 231 -3.81 -5.35 9.91
CA PHE A 231 -2.99 -4.14 10.04
C PHE A 231 -3.43 -2.93 9.19
N HIS A 232 -4.53 -3.06 8.45
CA HIS A 232 -5.12 -2.04 7.57
C HIS A 232 -5.61 -0.75 8.24
N LEU A 233 -5.64 -0.67 9.57
CA LEU A 233 -6.31 0.41 10.31
C LEU A 233 -5.71 1.81 10.05
N TRP A 234 -4.47 1.89 9.61
CA TRP A 234 -3.87 3.17 9.22
C TRP A 234 -4.34 3.70 7.86
N LEU A 235 -4.99 2.86 7.05
CA LEU A 235 -5.59 3.21 5.75
C LEU A 235 -7.05 3.69 5.85
N LEU A 236 -7.67 3.57 7.04
CA LEU A 236 -9.08 3.94 7.19
C LEU A 236 -9.21 5.46 7.34
N PRO A 237 -9.89 6.14 6.40
CA PRO A 237 -10.21 7.55 6.60
C PRO A 237 -11.12 7.67 7.82
N SER A 238 -10.88 8.67 8.67
CA SER A 238 -11.89 9.03 9.68
C SER A 238 -13.21 9.32 8.95
N SER A 239 -14.33 8.78 9.42
CA SER A 239 -15.67 8.89 8.81
C SER A 239 -16.11 10.33 8.51
N THR A 240 -15.44 11.33 9.06
CA THR A 240 -15.66 12.76 8.87
C THR A 240 -14.89 13.39 7.71
N VAL A 241 -13.88 12.72 7.14
CA VAL A 241 -12.98 13.28 6.11
C VAL A 241 -13.15 12.54 4.78
N ARG A 242 -13.67 13.24 3.77
CA ARG A 242 -13.69 12.73 2.39
C ARG A 242 -12.32 12.92 1.74
N MET A 243 -11.59 11.82 1.54
CA MET A 243 -10.34 11.82 0.78
C MET A 243 -10.61 11.88 -0.72
N SER A 244 -9.83 12.71 -1.42
CA SER A 244 -9.78 12.78 -2.89
C SER A 244 -9.16 11.52 -3.50
N VAL A 245 -9.42 11.27 -4.78
CA VAL A 245 -8.78 10.15 -5.51
C VAL A 245 -7.26 10.29 -5.51
N SER A 246 -6.74 11.51 -5.71
CA SER A 246 -5.30 11.79 -5.63
C SER A 246 -4.70 11.42 -4.28
N GLU A 247 -5.40 11.71 -3.18
CA GLU A 247 -4.94 11.33 -1.84
C GLU A 247 -4.94 9.82 -1.68
N ARG A 248 -5.97 9.11 -2.14
CA ARG A 248 -6.00 7.64 -2.06
C ARG A 248 -4.86 6.98 -2.85
N LEU A 249 -4.57 7.47 -4.05
CA LEU A 249 -3.46 6.94 -4.84
C LEU A 249 -2.11 7.11 -4.12
N LEU A 250 -1.87 8.28 -3.52
CA LEU A 250 -0.59 8.61 -2.90
C LEU A 250 -0.45 8.15 -1.44
N ASP A 251 -1.52 8.19 -0.65
CA ASP A 251 -1.52 7.85 0.78
C ASP A 251 -1.82 6.38 1.05
N HIS A 252 -2.54 5.71 0.14
CA HIS A 252 -2.87 4.29 0.32
C HIS A 252 -2.08 3.42 -0.65
N MET A 253 -2.19 3.66 -1.95
CA MET A 253 -1.64 2.73 -2.95
C MET A 253 -0.10 2.78 -3.02
N VAL A 254 0.52 3.96 -3.00
CA VAL A 254 2.00 4.06 -3.04
C VAL A 254 2.64 3.37 -1.82
N PRO A 255 2.28 3.67 -0.56
CA PRO A 255 2.70 2.87 0.58
C PRO A 255 2.43 1.37 0.43
N ALA A 256 1.25 1.00 -0.07
CA ALA A 256 0.89 -0.41 -0.23
C ALA A 256 1.82 -1.15 -1.21
N LEU A 257 2.24 -0.48 -2.29
CA LEU A 257 3.27 -0.99 -3.20
C LEU A 257 4.61 -1.18 -2.51
N GLY A 258 4.99 -0.30 -1.58
CA GLY A 258 6.18 -0.50 -0.74
C GLY A 258 6.06 -1.74 0.13
N GLY A 259 4.89 -1.98 0.72
CA GLY A 259 4.61 -3.20 1.47
C GLY A 259 4.69 -4.47 0.62
N LEU A 260 4.08 -4.47 -0.58
CA LEU A 260 4.15 -5.59 -1.53
C LEU A 260 5.57 -5.82 -2.07
N TRP A 261 6.34 -4.75 -2.25
CA TRP A 261 7.77 -4.82 -2.59
C TRP A 261 8.57 -5.54 -1.52
N LEU A 262 8.40 -5.16 -0.25
CA LEU A 262 9.09 -5.80 0.86
C LEU A 262 8.60 -7.23 1.07
N LEU A 263 7.32 -7.50 0.84
CA LEU A 263 6.73 -8.83 0.91
C LEU A 263 7.42 -9.77 -0.08
N ALA A 264 7.68 -9.33 -1.31
CA ALA A 264 8.41 -10.13 -2.29
C ALA A 264 9.79 -10.55 -1.78
N TRP A 265 10.57 -9.61 -1.22
CA TRP A 265 11.89 -9.95 -0.65
C TRP A 265 11.79 -10.85 0.58
N ALA A 266 10.78 -10.65 1.42
CA ALA A 266 10.57 -11.50 2.59
C ALA A 266 10.17 -12.94 2.20
N ILE A 267 9.42 -13.12 1.10
CA ILE A 267 9.13 -14.44 0.52
C ILE A 267 10.41 -15.09 0.00
N ASP A 268 11.24 -14.33 -0.74
CA ASP A 268 12.52 -14.80 -1.29
C ASP A 268 13.47 -15.28 -0.18
N LEU A 269 13.64 -14.46 0.86
CA LEU A 269 14.56 -14.73 1.97
C LEU A 269 14.04 -15.79 2.95
N GLY A 270 12.72 -15.97 3.04
CA GLY A 270 12.07 -16.90 3.97
C GLY A 270 11.97 -18.33 3.50
N GLY A 271 12.09 -18.56 2.19
CA GLY A 271 11.89 -19.87 1.55
C GLY A 271 10.54 -20.53 1.89
N GLU A 272 10.44 -21.84 1.65
CA GLU A 272 9.24 -22.64 1.94
C GLU A 272 8.88 -22.68 3.44
N LEU A 273 9.87 -22.49 4.31
CA LEU A 273 9.77 -22.65 5.76
C LEU A 273 8.81 -21.68 6.45
N VAL A 274 8.62 -20.47 5.90
CA VAL A 274 7.86 -19.41 6.59
C VAL A 274 6.43 -19.24 6.05
N LEU A 275 6.17 -19.56 4.78
CA LEU A 275 4.90 -19.19 4.11
C LEU A 275 3.96 -20.35 3.80
N LEU A 276 4.46 -21.58 3.70
CA LEU A 276 3.64 -22.76 3.37
C LEU A 276 3.14 -23.52 4.60
N GLY A 277 3.44 -23.03 5.81
CA GLY A 277 2.86 -23.59 7.03
C GLY A 277 1.32 -23.45 7.03
N PRO A 278 0.56 -24.51 7.40
CA PRO A 278 -0.91 -24.47 7.39
C PRO A 278 -1.47 -23.36 8.30
N VAL A 279 -0.75 -23.01 9.36
CA VAL A 279 -1.09 -21.90 10.26
C VAL A 279 -1.03 -20.56 9.52
N MET A 280 0.04 -20.29 8.77
CA MET A 280 0.20 -19.04 8.03
C MET A 280 -0.87 -18.91 6.94
N LEU A 281 -1.12 -19.99 6.19
CA LEU A 281 -2.17 -20.01 5.18
C LEU A 281 -3.56 -19.76 5.79
N THR A 282 -3.84 -20.36 6.95
CA THR A 282 -5.08 -20.09 7.71
C THR A 282 -5.20 -18.62 8.07
N LEU A 283 -4.13 -18.03 8.61
CA LEU A 283 -4.11 -16.61 9.00
C LEU A 283 -4.33 -15.69 7.80
N ILE A 284 -3.68 -15.94 6.66
CA ILE A 284 -3.85 -15.17 5.42
C ILE A 284 -5.29 -15.27 4.92
N LEU A 285 -5.88 -16.48 4.90
CA LEU A 285 -7.25 -16.69 4.43
C LEU A 285 -8.30 -16.08 5.36
N LEU A 286 -8.11 -16.17 6.68
CA LEU A 286 -8.98 -15.50 7.64
C LEU A 286 -8.87 -13.98 7.53
N ALA A 287 -7.66 -13.46 7.31
CA ALA A 287 -7.46 -12.03 7.07
C ALA A 287 -8.14 -11.57 5.78
N LEU A 288 -7.99 -12.35 4.70
CA LEU A 288 -8.66 -12.10 3.43
C LEU A 288 -10.18 -12.09 3.60
N LEU A 289 -10.74 -13.12 4.26
CA LEU A 289 -12.17 -13.19 4.54
C LEU A 289 -12.66 -12.00 5.39
N GLY A 290 -11.94 -11.66 6.46
CA GLY A 290 -12.29 -10.53 7.33
C GLY A 290 -12.36 -9.21 6.55
N SER A 291 -11.38 -8.94 5.69
CA SER A 291 -11.37 -7.76 4.82
C SER A 291 -12.50 -7.79 3.78
N ALA A 292 -12.79 -8.94 3.16
CA ALA A 292 -13.84 -9.07 2.14
C ALA A 292 -15.24 -8.89 2.75
N VAL A 293 -15.47 -9.42 3.96
CA VAL A 293 -16.68 -9.16 4.75
C VAL A 293 -16.80 -7.68 5.06
N ALA A 294 -15.73 -7.02 5.50
CA ALA A 294 -15.74 -5.58 5.75
C ALA A 294 -16.06 -4.77 4.48
N ALA A 295 -15.45 -5.12 3.33
CA ALA A 295 -15.69 -4.47 2.04
C ALA A 295 -17.15 -4.58 1.57
N TRP A 296 -17.74 -5.76 1.73
CA TRP A 296 -19.11 -6.06 1.30
C TRP A 296 -20.18 -5.44 2.22
N THR A 297 -19.90 -5.39 3.53
CA THR A 297 -20.82 -4.86 4.54
C THR A 297 -20.73 -3.35 4.72
N ALA A 298 -19.62 -2.71 4.32
CA ALA A 298 -19.43 -1.26 4.43
C ALA A 298 -20.58 -0.46 3.82
N THR A 299 -21.22 0.39 4.63
CA THR A 299 -22.34 1.22 4.21
C THR A 299 -21.88 2.55 3.63
N ASP A 300 -20.77 3.10 4.13
CA ASP A 300 -20.14 4.31 3.61
C ASP A 300 -19.16 4.03 2.46
N GLN A 301 -19.12 4.96 1.50
CA GLN A 301 -18.25 4.84 0.32
C GLN A 301 -16.74 4.86 0.68
N PRO A 302 -16.28 5.70 1.62
CA PRO A 302 -14.86 5.74 1.98
C PRO A 302 -14.34 4.44 2.60
N GLY A 303 -15.10 3.83 3.51
CA GLY A 303 -14.78 2.53 4.11
C GLY A 303 -14.83 1.43 3.07
N HIS A 304 -15.89 1.37 2.26
CA HIS A 304 -16.02 0.40 1.18
C HIS A 304 -14.81 0.40 0.24
N THR A 305 -14.41 1.58 -0.26
CA THR A 305 -13.27 1.72 -1.17
C THR A 305 -11.94 1.33 -0.52
N SER A 306 -11.70 1.70 0.73
CA SER A 306 -10.50 1.27 1.45
C SER A 306 -10.46 -0.25 1.64
N PHE A 307 -11.56 -0.87 2.07
CA PHE A 307 -11.59 -2.33 2.28
C PHE A 307 -11.44 -3.13 0.99
N VAL A 308 -12.00 -2.69 -0.14
CA VAL A 308 -11.77 -3.34 -1.44
C VAL A 308 -10.28 -3.38 -1.78
N LEU A 309 -9.54 -2.30 -1.52
CA LEU A 309 -8.09 -2.26 -1.74
C LEU A 309 -7.34 -3.13 -0.74
N VAL A 310 -7.73 -3.12 0.54
CA VAL A 310 -7.16 -4.00 1.59
C VAL A 310 -7.33 -5.47 1.22
N THR A 311 -8.51 -5.87 0.76
CA THR A 311 -8.77 -7.24 0.29
C THR A 311 -7.94 -7.57 -0.95
N SER A 312 -7.76 -6.61 -1.86
CA SER A 312 -6.91 -6.80 -3.06
C SER A 312 -5.43 -6.98 -2.71
N VAL A 313 -4.92 -6.26 -1.71
CA VAL A 313 -3.58 -6.49 -1.15
C VAL A 313 -3.49 -7.88 -0.51
N GLY A 314 -4.50 -8.30 0.25
CA GLY A 314 -4.57 -9.64 0.84
C GLY A 314 -4.55 -10.74 -0.23
N LEU A 315 -5.28 -10.56 -1.34
CA LEU A 315 -5.23 -11.46 -2.50
C LEU A 315 -3.85 -11.49 -3.15
N ALA A 316 -3.21 -10.33 -3.28
CA ALA A 316 -1.86 -10.23 -3.82
C ALA A 316 -0.85 -11.01 -2.96
N GLY A 317 -0.93 -10.86 -1.64
CA GLY A 317 -0.09 -11.60 -0.70
C GLY A 317 -0.38 -13.10 -0.69
N LEU A 318 -1.66 -13.51 -0.76
CA LEU A 318 -2.03 -14.93 -0.87
C LEU A 318 -1.51 -15.56 -2.17
N ALA A 319 -1.66 -14.85 -3.29
CA ALA A 319 -1.14 -15.31 -4.59
C ALA A 319 0.39 -15.44 -4.57
N GLY A 320 1.09 -14.50 -3.92
CA GLY A 320 2.54 -14.58 -3.69
C GLY A 320 2.94 -15.78 -2.85
N ALA A 321 2.26 -16.01 -1.72
CA ALA A 321 2.54 -17.12 -0.81
C ALA A 321 2.25 -18.50 -1.44
N LEU A 322 1.26 -18.58 -2.34
CA LEU A 322 0.93 -19.80 -3.07
C LEU A 322 1.73 -19.94 -4.38
N SER A 323 2.54 -18.97 -4.77
CA SER A 323 3.33 -19.07 -6.00
C SER A 323 4.36 -20.20 -5.89
N PRO A 324 4.59 -21.00 -6.95
CA PRO A 324 5.74 -21.90 -7.03
C PRO A 324 7.03 -21.15 -7.38
N LEU A 325 6.92 -19.92 -7.87
CA LEU A 325 8.05 -19.02 -8.08
C LEU A 325 8.40 -18.34 -6.76
N GLU A 326 9.68 -18.04 -6.57
CA GLU A 326 10.18 -17.35 -5.38
C GLU A 326 10.24 -15.83 -5.60
N GLY A 327 10.13 -15.11 -4.48
CA GLY A 327 10.48 -13.71 -4.39
C GLY A 327 9.75 -12.76 -5.35
N PRO A 328 10.46 -11.82 -5.99
CA PRO A 328 9.89 -10.86 -6.94
C PRO A 328 9.13 -11.48 -8.12
N ASN A 329 9.55 -12.64 -8.61
CA ASN A 329 8.88 -13.30 -9.75
C ASN A 329 7.45 -13.75 -9.40
N ALA A 330 7.22 -14.15 -8.15
CA ALA A 330 5.89 -14.47 -7.62
C ALA A 330 4.97 -13.25 -7.58
N MET A 331 5.55 -12.08 -7.30
CA MET A 331 4.80 -10.90 -6.88
C MET A 331 4.51 -9.93 -8.02
N ILE A 332 5.13 -10.07 -9.20
CA ILE A 332 4.95 -9.12 -10.32
C ILE A 332 3.48 -8.99 -10.72
N TRP A 333 2.79 -10.08 -11.06
CA TRP A 333 1.40 -10.05 -11.52
C TRP A 333 0.39 -9.61 -10.46
N PRO A 334 0.41 -10.14 -9.21
CA PRO A 334 -0.51 -9.67 -8.19
C PRO A 334 -0.30 -8.18 -7.84
N THR A 335 0.96 -7.72 -7.82
CA THR A 335 1.27 -6.30 -7.59
C THR A 335 0.80 -5.43 -8.75
N THR A 336 0.94 -5.90 -9.99
CA THR A 336 0.46 -5.21 -11.20
C THR A 336 -1.06 -5.08 -11.20
N ALA A 337 -1.77 -6.17 -10.91
CA ALA A 337 -3.22 -6.21 -10.82
C ALA A 337 -3.74 -5.25 -9.74
N PHE A 338 -3.11 -5.26 -8.55
CA PHE A 338 -3.42 -4.31 -7.49
C PHE A 338 -3.15 -2.86 -7.91
N ALA A 339 -1.95 -2.56 -8.43
CA ALA A 339 -1.52 -1.20 -8.77
C ALA A 339 -2.41 -0.60 -9.86
N LEU A 340 -2.48 -1.27 -11.01
CA LEU A 340 -3.16 -0.73 -12.19
C LEU A 340 -4.67 -0.95 -12.11
N GLY A 341 -5.11 -2.13 -11.68
CA GLY A 341 -6.54 -2.46 -11.53
C GLY A 341 -7.20 -1.64 -10.42
N GLY A 342 -6.55 -1.55 -9.25
CA GLY A 342 -7.03 -0.74 -8.12
C GLY A 342 -7.08 0.74 -8.43
N ALA A 343 -6.05 1.29 -9.08
CA ALA A 343 -6.03 2.70 -9.44
C ALA A 343 -7.06 3.03 -10.54
N LEU A 344 -7.18 2.17 -11.56
CA LEU A 344 -8.15 2.36 -12.62
C LEU A 344 -9.58 2.21 -12.08
N TRP A 345 -9.79 1.32 -11.11
CA TRP A 345 -11.07 1.20 -10.40
C TRP A 345 -11.41 2.49 -9.63
N LEU A 346 -10.47 3.05 -8.86
CA LEU A 346 -10.68 4.32 -8.13
C LEU A 346 -10.95 5.51 -9.06
N VAL A 347 -10.15 5.66 -10.12
CA VAL A 347 -10.32 6.73 -11.11
C VAL A 347 -11.62 6.51 -11.89
N GLY A 348 -11.90 5.27 -12.26
CA GLY A 348 -13.10 4.88 -12.99
C GLY A 348 -14.37 5.08 -12.19
N GLU A 349 -14.35 4.85 -10.88
CA GLU A 349 -15.49 5.15 -10.00
C GLU A 349 -15.82 6.65 -10.08
N ARG A 350 -14.80 7.50 -10.14
CA ARG A 350 -14.98 8.95 -10.31
C ARG A 350 -15.52 9.29 -11.69
N VAL A 351 -15.02 8.66 -12.76
CA VAL A 351 -15.54 8.83 -14.13
C VAL A 351 -17.00 8.40 -14.22
N TRP A 352 -17.35 7.27 -13.60
CA TRP A 352 -18.69 6.74 -13.59
C TRP A 352 -19.67 7.64 -12.82
N GLN A 353 -19.27 8.16 -11.65
CA GLN A 353 -20.08 9.12 -10.89
C GLN A 353 -20.35 10.42 -11.65
N GLU A 354 -19.44 10.84 -12.51
CA GLU A 354 -19.50 12.13 -13.16
C GLU A 354 -20.20 12.08 -14.53
N TRP A 355 -19.93 11.07 -15.36
CA TRP A 355 -20.47 10.98 -16.74
C TRP A 355 -21.29 9.72 -17.00
N GLY A 356 -21.41 8.82 -16.02
CA GLY A 356 -22.08 7.54 -16.19
C GLY A 356 -21.28 6.51 -17.01
N TRP A 357 -20.06 6.83 -17.45
CA TRP A 357 -19.25 5.91 -18.23
C TRP A 357 -18.57 4.85 -17.34
N GLN A 358 -18.97 3.59 -17.53
CA GLN A 358 -18.57 2.47 -16.65
C GLN A 358 -17.29 1.75 -17.11
N ILE A 359 -16.80 1.99 -18.33
CA ILE A 359 -15.70 1.18 -18.89
C ILE A 359 -14.44 1.19 -18.02
N PRO A 360 -13.93 2.36 -17.54
CA PRO A 360 -12.73 2.36 -16.71
C PRO A 360 -12.91 1.60 -15.39
N VAL A 361 -14.03 1.82 -14.67
CA VAL A 361 -14.28 1.13 -13.40
C VAL A 361 -14.44 -0.37 -13.59
N SER A 362 -15.10 -0.79 -14.67
CA SER A 362 -15.27 -2.20 -15.01
C SER A 362 -13.94 -2.86 -15.37
N LEU A 363 -13.07 -2.21 -16.17
CA LEU A 363 -11.74 -2.74 -16.47
C LEU A 363 -10.89 -2.91 -15.22
N GLY A 364 -10.92 -1.93 -14.31
CA GLY A 364 -10.23 -2.03 -13.01
C GLY A 364 -10.76 -3.19 -12.17
N ALA A 365 -12.09 -3.34 -12.08
CA ALA A 365 -12.72 -4.44 -11.36
C ALA A 365 -12.37 -5.81 -11.97
N LEU A 366 -12.43 -5.96 -13.30
CA LEU A 366 -12.09 -7.20 -14.00
C LEU A 366 -10.62 -7.60 -13.76
N ALA A 367 -9.71 -6.63 -13.72
CA ALA A 367 -8.31 -6.86 -13.40
C ALA A 367 -8.08 -7.31 -11.95
N LEU A 368 -8.83 -6.76 -10.99
CA LEU A 368 -8.76 -7.17 -9.58
C LEU A 368 -9.41 -8.54 -9.34
N ILE A 369 -10.46 -8.88 -10.09
CA ILE A 369 -11.10 -10.21 -10.05
C ILE A 369 -10.17 -11.27 -10.66
N GLY A 370 -9.41 -10.89 -11.69
CA GLY A 370 -8.51 -11.76 -12.43
C GLY A 370 -9.15 -12.44 -13.63
N VAL A 371 -9.98 -11.70 -14.37
CA VAL A 371 -10.59 -12.15 -15.63
C VAL A 371 -9.53 -12.23 -16.74
N PRO A 372 -9.65 -13.13 -17.74
CA PRO A 372 -8.71 -13.25 -18.85
C PRO A 372 -8.33 -11.92 -19.51
N PHE A 373 -7.11 -11.86 -20.06
CA PHE A 373 -6.50 -10.66 -20.66
C PHE A 373 -6.23 -9.52 -19.67
N THR A 374 -6.14 -9.84 -18.37
CA THR A 374 -5.72 -8.91 -17.33
C THR A 374 -4.53 -9.50 -16.57
N PRO A 375 -3.66 -8.68 -15.96
CA PRO A 375 -2.59 -9.19 -15.11
C PRO A 375 -3.11 -10.02 -13.92
N GLY A 376 -4.36 -9.80 -13.48
CA GLY A 376 -4.96 -10.62 -12.43
C GLY A 376 -5.30 -12.04 -12.86
N PHE A 377 -5.42 -12.33 -14.17
CA PHE A 377 -5.59 -13.70 -14.64
C PHE A 377 -4.31 -14.51 -14.44
N LEU A 378 -3.15 -13.87 -14.55
CA LEU A 378 -1.84 -14.49 -14.37
C LEU A 378 -1.56 -14.88 -12.91
N THR A 379 -2.38 -14.43 -11.96
CA THR A 379 -2.31 -14.87 -10.56
C THR A 379 -3.18 -16.09 -10.28
N GLN A 380 -4.15 -16.40 -11.15
CA GLN A 380 -5.10 -17.48 -10.94
C GLN A 380 -4.44 -18.86 -10.86
N PRO A 381 -3.38 -19.19 -11.64
CA PRO A 381 -2.65 -20.45 -11.46
C PRO A 381 -2.10 -20.64 -10.04
N TYR A 382 -1.65 -19.57 -9.39
CA TYR A 382 -1.11 -19.64 -8.03
C TYR A 382 -2.23 -19.93 -7.03
N LEU A 383 -3.36 -19.23 -7.16
CA LEU A 383 -4.54 -19.45 -6.33
C LEU A 383 -5.16 -20.83 -6.56
N ALA A 384 -5.09 -21.35 -7.79
CA ALA A 384 -5.62 -22.66 -8.17
C ALA A 384 -4.92 -23.82 -7.45
N ARG A 385 -3.72 -23.60 -6.90
CA ARG A 385 -3.06 -24.61 -6.05
C ARG A 385 -3.88 -25.00 -4.83
N LEU A 386 -4.76 -24.11 -4.34
CA LEU A 386 -5.72 -24.47 -3.28
C LEU A 386 -6.68 -25.60 -3.68
N THR A 387 -6.89 -25.85 -4.98
CA THR A 387 -7.74 -26.95 -5.47
C THR A 387 -6.97 -28.25 -5.73
N THR A 388 -5.66 -28.19 -5.91
CA THR A 388 -4.84 -29.32 -6.33
C THR A 388 -4.09 -29.99 -5.19
N LEU A 389 -4.05 -29.34 -4.02
CA LEU A 389 -3.44 -29.90 -2.83
C LEU A 389 -4.44 -30.84 -2.10
N ASP A 390 -3.93 -31.79 -1.30
CA ASP A 390 -4.66 -32.87 -0.63
C ASP A 390 -6.03 -32.50 -0.02
N SER A 391 -6.88 -33.50 0.26
CA SER A 391 -8.24 -33.32 0.82
C SER A 391 -8.32 -32.47 2.09
N LEU A 392 -7.21 -32.33 2.82
CA LEU A 392 -7.07 -31.46 4.00
C LEU A 392 -7.12 -29.95 3.67
N ILE A 393 -7.02 -29.56 2.39
CA ILE A 393 -6.94 -28.16 1.94
C ILE A 393 -8.27 -27.65 1.35
N LEU A 394 -9.28 -28.52 1.21
CA LEU A 394 -10.66 -28.14 0.90
C LEU A 394 -11.20 -26.99 1.78
N PRO A 395 -11.04 -26.95 3.12
CA PRO A 395 -11.51 -25.81 3.92
C PRO A 395 -10.82 -24.49 3.55
N PHE A 396 -9.55 -24.53 3.15
CA PHE A 396 -8.82 -23.34 2.68
C PHE A 396 -9.38 -22.85 1.35
N PHE A 397 -9.63 -23.76 0.41
CA PHE A 397 -10.27 -23.41 -0.85
C PHE A 397 -11.68 -22.85 -0.64
N LEU A 398 -12.51 -23.44 0.21
CA LEU A 398 -13.84 -22.92 0.53
C LEU A 398 -13.78 -21.52 1.16
N THR A 399 -12.84 -21.30 2.08
CA THR A 399 -12.63 -19.98 2.70
C THR A 399 -12.23 -18.94 1.65
N TYR A 400 -11.32 -19.29 0.74
CA TYR A 400 -10.96 -18.46 -0.41
C TYR A 400 -12.18 -18.16 -1.30
N VAL A 401 -12.96 -19.17 -1.68
CA VAL A 401 -14.13 -19.01 -2.54
C VAL A 401 -15.13 -18.03 -1.92
N VAL A 402 -15.40 -18.14 -0.61
CA VAL A 402 -16.28 -17.21 0.10
C VAL A 402 -15.70 -15.79 0.08
N ALA A 403 -14.42 -15.64 0.43
CA ALA A 403 -13.79 -14.33 0.45
C ALA A 403 -13.78 -13.66 -0.94
N GLN A 404 -13.39 -14.40 -1.99
CA GLN A 404 -13.37 -13.91 -3.36
C GLN A 404 -14.78 -13.60 -3.89
N THR A 405 -15.79 -14.40 -3.52
CA THR A 405 -17.21 -14.13 -3.83
C THR A 405 -17.66 -12.78 -3.27
N LEU A 406 -17.31 -12.49 -2.01
CA LEU A 406 -17.64 -11.23 -1.35
C LEU A 406 -16.88 -10.06 -1.97
N GLN A 407 -15.61 -10.25 -2.34
CA GLN A 407 -14.80 -9.24 -3.02
C GLN A 407 -15.37 -8.91 -4.41
N VAL A 408 -15.74 -9.92 -5.20
CA VAL A 408 -16.43 -9.73 -6.49
C VAL A 408 -17.71 -8.94 -6.25
N ALA A 409 -18.57 -9.39 -5.32
CA ALA A 409 -19.82 -8.70 -5.03
C ALA A 409 -19.61 -7.23 -4.58
N ALA A 410 -18.52 -6.95 -3.85
CA ALA A 410 -18.13 -5.61 -3.44
C ALA A 410 -17.70 -4.75 -4.65
N LEU A 411 -16.83 -5.27 -5.53
CA LEU A 411 -16.39 -4.58 -6.76
C LEU A 411 -17.56 -4.25 -7.70
N LEU A 412 -18.49 -5.21 -7.86
CA LEU A 412 -19.67 -5.07 -8.72
C LEU A 412 -20.71 -4.10 -8.15
N ARG A 413 -20.57 -3.60 -6.91
CA ARG A 413 -21.42 -2.52 -6.38
C ARG A 413 -21.39 -1.28 -7.28
N SER A 414 -20.26 -1.05 -7.95
CA SER A 414 -20.07 0.05 -8.91
C SER A 414 -20.84 -0.12 -10.23
N TRP A 415 -21.46 -1.27 -10.49
CA TRP A 415 -22.29 -1.49 -11.68
C TRP A 415 -23.77 -1.18 -11.47
N GLY A 416 -24.15 -0.73 -10.26
CA GLY A 416 -25.51 -0.33 -9.93
C GLY A 416 -25.93 1.02 -10.52
N THR A 417 -26.97 1.65 -9.97
CA THR A 417 -27.34 3.03 -10.34
C THR A 417 -26.38 4.03 -9.70
N PRO A 418 -25.84 5.02 -10.45
CA PRO A 418 -24.99 6.03 -9.87
C PRO A 418 -25.79 6.80 -8.80
N PRO A 419 -25.20 7.10 -7.63
CA PRO A 419 -25.85 8.00 -6.70
C PRO A 419 -26.01 9.35 -7.38
N ARG A 420 -27.24 9.70 -7.77
CA ARG A 420 -27.61 11.05 -8.22
C ARG A 420 -27.42 12.00 -7.03
N GLY A 421 -26.21 12.48 -6.83
CA GLY A 421 -25.95 13.65 -6.03
C GLY A 421 -25.95 14.87 -6.94
N ASP A 422 -26.47 15.99 -6.45
CA ASP A 422 -26.34 17.32 -7.06
C ASP A 422 -24.86 17.74 -7.09
N LEU A 423 -24.05 17.07 -7.90
CA LEU A 423 -22.66 17.41 -8.12
C LEU A 423 -22.63 18.53 -9.17
N PRO A 424 -21.97 19.67 -8.89
CA PRO A 424 -21.87 20.75 -9.86
C PRO A 424 -21.16 20.26 -11.12
N SER A 425 -21.70 20.64 -12.29
CA SER A 425 -21.15 20.28 -13.60
C SER A 425 -19.65 20.61 -13.67
N LEU A 426 -18.86 19.62 -14.08
CA LEU A 426 -17.41 19.75 -14.21
C LEU A 426 -17.01 20.63 -15.40
N ARG A 427 -15.85 21.26 -15.30
CA ARG A 427 -15.25 22.02 -16.41
C ARG A 427 -14.55 21.09 -17.41
N SER A 428 -14.45 21.51 -18.68
CA SER A 428 -13.82 20.73 -19.75
C SER A 428 -12.38 20.25 -19.44
N SER A 429 -11.56 21.06 -18.77
CA SER A 429 -10.18 20.69 -18.40
C SER A 429 -10.10 19.58 -17.35
N GLN A 430 -11.10 19.48 -16.48
CA GLN A 430 -11.23 18.41 -15.48
C GLN A 430 -11.61 17.09 -16.13
N VAL A 431 -12.50 17.17 -17.14
CA VAL A 431 -12.87 16.04 -17.97
C VAL A 431 -11.66 15.46 -18.69
N MET A 432 -10.85 16.32 -19.31
CA MET A 432 -9.61 15.89 -19.95
C MET A 432 -8.66 15.19 -18.97
N GLY A 433 -8.51 15.71 -17.75
CA GLY A 433 -7.64 15.11 -16.73
C GLY A 433 -8.05 13.68 -16.33
N LEU A 434 -9.35 13.42 -16.17
CA LEU A 434 -9.87 12.07 -15.87
C LEU A 434 -9.73 11.09 -17.04
N TRP A 435 -9.91 11.58 -18.27
CA TRP A 435 -9.65 10.80 -19.49
C TRP A 435 -8.18 10.40 -19.58
N VAL A 436 -7.28 11.38 -19.46
CA VAL A 436 -5.83 11.14 -19.48
C VAL A 436 -5.44 10.16 -18.38
N ALA A 437 -5.94 10.35 -17.15
CA ALA A 437 -5.69 9.42 -16.04
C ALA A 437 -6.17 7.99 -16.35
N SER A 438 -7.35 7.85 -16.94
CA SER A 438 -7.92 6.55 -17.30
C SER A 438 -7.09 5.87 -18.39
N VAL A 439 -6.65 6.61 -19.42
CA VAL A 439 -5.79 6.09 -20.49
C VAL A 439 -4.41 5.72 -19.96
N MET A 440 -3.80 6.57 -19.11
CA MET A 440 -2.49 6.31 -18.49
C MET A 440 -2.48 5.03 -17.64
N LEU A 441 -3.62 4.62 -17.07
CA LEU A 441 -3.73 3.39 -16.28
C LEU A 441 -4.20 2.20 -17.12
N ALA A 442 -5.19 2.39 -18.00
CA ALA A 442 -5.76 1.33 -18.81
C ALA A 442 -4.79 0.80 -19.86
N LEU A 443 -3.95 1.65 -20.46
CA LEU A 443 -2.99 1.22 -21.48
C LEU A 443 -1.92 0.26 -20.90
N PRO A 444 -1.19 0.60 -19.83
CA PRO A 444 -0.28 -0.35 -19.18
C PRO A 444 -0.99 -1.60 -18.66
N LEU A 445 -2.23 -1.46 -18.15
CA LEU A 445 -3.02 -2.60 -17.67
C LEU A 445 -3.31 -3.60 -18.81
N ALA A 446 -3.76 -3.09 -19.96
CA ALA A 446 -4.03 -3.88 -21.15
C ALA A 446 -2.75 -4.49 -21.71
N LEU A 447 -1.64 -3.75 -21.75
CA LEU A 447 -0.34 -4.28 -22.18
C LEU A 447 0.14 -5.42 -21.27
N ALA A 448 -0.02 -5.29 -19.95
CA ALA A 448 0.32 -6.34 -19.00
C ALA A 448 -0.55 -7.59 -19.15
N GLY A 449 -1.83 -7.43 -19.47
CA GLY A 449 -2.75 -8.54 -19.67
C GLY A 449 -2.66 -9.21 -21.04
N ILE A 450 -2.33 -8.48 -22.10
CA ILE A 450 -2.27 -8.99 -23.49
C ILE A 450 -0.86 -9.45 -23.85
N TYR A 451 0.17 -8.73 -23.40
CA TYR A 451 1.58 -8.99 -23.71
C TYR A 451 2.42 -9.21 -22.44
N PRO A 452 2.09 -10.22 -21.61
CA PRO A 452 2.81 -10.44 -20.35
C PRO A 452 4.31 -10.72 -20.55
N ARG A 453 4.70 -11.40 -21.64
CA ARG A 453 6.11 -11.60 -22.00
C ARG A 453 6.89 -10.31 -22.18
N ALA A 454 6.27 -9.31 -22.80
CA ALA A 454 6.91 -8.02 -23.00
C ALA A 454 7.10 -7.29 -21.67
N ILE A 455 6.11 -7.34 -20.78
CA ILE A 455 6.22 -6.74 -19.44
C ILE A 455 7.25 -7.47 -18.57
N ALA A 456 7.22 -8.81 -18.56
CA ALA A 456 8.18 -9.64 -17.84
C ALA A 456 9.61 -9.38 -18.33
N ALA A 457 9.84 -9.33 -19.65
CA ALA A 457 11.14 -8.98 -20.22
C ALA A 457 11.54 -7.53 -19.88
N LEU A 458 10.60 -6.58 -19.98
CA LEU A 458 10.82 -5.19 -19.59
C LEU A 458 11.18 -5.06 -18.12
N ALA A 459 10.72 -5.95 -17.25
CA ALA A 459 11.07 -6.01 -15.82
C ALA A 459 12.28 -6.90 -15.50
N SER A 460 12.97 -7.50 -16.48
CA SER A 460 14.06 -8.48 -16.26
C SER A 460 13.62 -9.72 -15.48
N MET A 461 12.35 -10.11 -15.61
CA MET A 461 11.74 -11.25 -14.93
C MET A 461 11.10 -12.22 -15.92
N PRO A 462 11.84 -12.76 -16.91
CA PRO A 462 11.26 -13.66 -17.91
C PRO A 462 10.67 -14.94 -17.29
N GLY A 463 11.19 -15.36 -16.13
CA GLY A 463 10.69 -16.52 -15.37
C GLY A 463 9.39 -16.27 -14.60
N ALA A 464 8.84 -15.06 -14.62
CA ALA A 464 7.62 -14.73 -13.87
C ALA A 464 6.31 -15.22 -14.53
N ILE A 465 6.37 -15.79 -15.73
CA ILE A 465 5.18 -16.26 -16.44
C ILE A 465 4.78 -17.63 -15.88
N PRO A 466 3.55 -17.81 -15.38
CA PRO A 466 3.10 -19.12 -14.91
C PRO A 466 3.06 -20.13 -16.06
N LEU A 467 3.67 -21.30 -15.84
CA LEU A 467 3.68 -22.39 -16.82
C LEU A 467 2.26 -22.95 -17.09
N ASP A 468 1.40 -22.93 -16.08
CA ASP A 468 0.04 -23.51 -16.12
C ASP A 468 -1.05 -22.54 -16.60
N GLY A 469 -0.69 -21.26 -16.84
CA GLY A 469 -1.63 -20.21 -17.25
C GLY A 469 -1.94 -20.18 -18.76
N GLY A 470 -1.22 -20.98 -19.56
CA GLY A 470 -1.23 -20.90 -21.02
C GLY A 470 -0.48 -19.68 -21.56
N ASP A 471 0.02 -19.77 -22.79
CA ASP A 471 0.62 -18.63 -23.47
C ASP A 471 -0.48 -17.72 -24.02
N LEU A 472 -0.70 -16.57 -23.35
CA LEU A 472 -1.53 -15.49 -23.90
C LEU A 472 -0.97 -15.06 -25.27
N PRO A 473 -1.83 -14.89 -26.29
CA PRO A 473 -3.27 -14.61 -26.20
C PRO A 473 -4.20 -15.84 -26.14
N SER A 474 -3.69 -17.07 -26.20
CA SER A 474 -4.51 -18.28 -26.08
C SER A 474 -4.80 -18.61 -24.61
N VAL A 475 -6.05 -18.42 -24.17
CA VAL A 475 -6.48 -18.67 -22.79
C VAL A 475 -6.69 -20.18 -22.58
N VAL A 476 -5.60 -20.96 -22.62
CA VAL A 476 -5.64 -22.41 -22.36
C VAL A 476 -5.19 -22.66 -20.93
N ALA A 477 -6.05 -22.29 -19.97
CA ALA A 477 -5.83 -22.60 -18.56
C ALA A 477 -6.51 -23.91 -18.16
N GLY A 478 -5.91 -24.64 -17.22
CA GLY A 478 -6.47 -25.89 -16.68
C GLY A 478 -7.81 -25.70 -15.96
N PRO A 479 -8.58 -26.79 -15.75
CA PRO A 479 -9.88 -26.72 -15.10
C PRO A 479 -9.82 -26.17 -13.67
N SER A 480 -8.73 -26.41 -12.93
CA SER A 480 -8.49 -25.86 -11.59
C SER A 480 -8.50 -24.34 -11.57
N VAL A 481 -7.89 -23.70 -12.57
CA VAL A 481 -7.86 -22.24 -12.74
C VAL A 481 -9.27 -21.70 -12.99
N TRP A 482 -10.02 -22.35 -13.88
CA TRP A 482 -11.40 -21.95 -14.19
C TRP A 482 -12.36 -22.18 -13.04
N ILE A 483 -12.19 -23.22 -12.23
CA ILE A 483 -12.99 -23.43 -11.02
C ILE A 483 -12.69 -22.34 -9.98
N THR A 484 -11.41 -22.06 -9.77
CA THR A 484 -10.93 -21.06 -8.81
C THR A 484 -11.41 -19.64 -9.15
N LEU A 485 -11.47 -19.30 -10.43
CA LEU A 485 -11.98 -18.01 -10.90
C LEU A 485 -13.52 -18.01 -11.07
N GLY A 486 -14.04 -19.00 -11.77
CA GLY A 486 -15.41 -19.05 -12.25
C GLY A 486 -16.45 -19.22 -11.15
N VAL A 487 -16.16 -20.07 -10.14
CA VAL A 487 -17.09 -20.29 -9.02
C VAL A 487 -17.29 -19.01 -8.20
N PRO A 488 -16.23 -18.34 -7.69
CA PRO A 488 -16.42 -17.08 -6.96
C PRO A 488 -17.00 -15.96 -7.82
N LEU A 489 -16.68 -15.91 -9.12
CA LEU A 489 -17.23 -14.92 -10.03
C LEU A 489 -18.74 -15.06 -10.18
N LEU A 490 -19.23 -16.27 -10.50
CA LEU A 490 -20.65 -16.53 -10.66
C LEU A 490 -21.43 -16.30 -9.35
N LEU A 491 -20.89 -16.79 -8.23
CA LEU A 491 -21.48 -16.57 -6.92
C LEU A 491 -21.48 -15.08 -6.56
N GLY A 492 -20.40 -14.36 -6.84
CA GLY A 492 -20.26 -12.93 -6.54
C GLY A 492 -21.24 -12.07 -7.34
N ILE A 493 -21.42 -12.39 -8.62
CA ILE A 493 -22.48 -11.79 -9.46
C ILE A 493 -23.85 -12.06 -8.84
N GLY A 494 -24.16 -13.31 -8.49
CA GLY A 494 -25.43 -13.66 -7.84
C GLY A 494 -25.67 -12.91 -6.53
N VAL A 495 -24.66 -12.84 -5.66
CA VAL A 495 -24.71 -12.09 -4.39
C VAL A 495 -24.93 -10.60 -4.65
N SER A 496 -24.26 -10.01 -5.64
CA SER A 496 -24.41 -8.59 -5.98
C SER A 496 -25.83 -8.23 -6.41
N VAL A 497 -26.48 -9.11 -7.19
CA VAL A 497 -27.87 -8.93 -7.68
C VAL A 497 -28.87 -9.06 -6.53
N ILE A 498 -28.66 -10.00 -5.61
CA ILE A 498 -29.57 -10.27 -4.50
C ILE A 498 -29.42 -9.23 -3.37
N ARG A 499 -28.24 -8.61 -3.24
CA ARG A 499 -27.87 -7.68 -2.16
C ARG A 499 -28.94 -6.66 -1.81
N PRO A 500 -29.56 -5.88 -2.74
CA PRO A 500 -30.52 -4.85 -2.37
C PRO A 500 -31.76 -5.39 -1.66
N ARG A 501 -32.21 -6.60 -2.03
CA ARG A 501 -33.35 -7.28 -1.40
C ARG A 501 -32.97 -7.83 -0.03
N PHE A 502 -31.78 -8.42 0.06
CA PHE A 502 -31.27 -9.03 1.29
C PHE A 502 -30.94 -7.98 2.36
N TRP A 503 -30.34 -6.84 1.98
CA TRP A 503 -30.02 -5.74 2.89
C TRP A 503 -31.27 -5.11 3.52
N ARG A 504 -32.34 -4.95 2.75
CA ARG A 504 -33.62 -4.45 3.28
C ARG A 504 -34.19 -5.36 4.37
N ARG A 505 -33.99 -6.67 4.27
CA ARG A 505 -34.44 -7.64 5.29
C ARG A 505 -33.54 -7.65 6.53
N LEU A 506 -32.24 -7.45 6.35
CA LEU A 506 -31.26 -7.47 7.45
C LEU A 506 -31.26 -6.20 8.32
N GLY A 507 -31.89 -5.11 7.89
CA GLY A 507 -31.97 -3.89 8.70
C GLY A 507 -30.58 -3.38 9.11
N ARG A 508 -30.28 -3.38 10.43
CA ARG A 508 -29.04 -2.83 11.01
C ARG A 508 -27.87 -3.82 11.10
N TYR A 509 -28.08 -5.10 10.81
CA TYR A 509 -27.02 -6.12 10.91
C TYR A 509 -25.76 -5.82 10.06
N PRO A 510 -25.86 -5.31 8.82
CA PRO A 510 -24.67 -4.99 8.02
C PRO A 510 -23.78 -3.93 8.67
N ASP A 511 -24.36 -2.93 9.34
CA ASP A 511 -23.59 -1.90 10.06
C ASP A 511 -22.84 -2.50 11.26
N LEU A 512 -23.46 -3.43 11.99
CA LEU A 512 -22.82 -4.12 13.11
C LEU A 512 -21.66 -5.00 12.63
N LEU A 513 -21.89 -5.78 11.57
CA LEU A 513 -20.86 -6.61 10.95
C LEU A 513 -19.71 -5.77 10.41
N SER A 514 -20.00 -4.65 9.75
CA SER A 514 -18.98 -3.74 9.23
C SER A 514 -18.13 -3.16 10.37
N ARG A 515 -18.75 -2.69 11.46
CA ARG A 515 -18.03 -2.19 12.64
C ARG A 515 -17.18 -3.27 13.31
N PHE A 516 -17.70 -4.49 13.43
CA PHE A 516 -16.95 -5.59 14.01
C PHE A 516 -15.77 -5.99 13.13
N ALA A 517 -16.01 -6.20 11.83
CA ALA A 517 -15.01 -6.59 10.85
C ALA A 517 -13.96 -5.50 10.64
N SER A 518 -14.29 -4.23 10.84
CA SER A 518 -13.35 -3.11 10.73
C SER A 518 -12.22 -3.12 11.77
N LEU A 519 -12.31 -3.93 12.83
CA LEU A 519 -11.34 -4.00 13.93
C LEU A 519 -11.06 -2.68 14.68
N GLU A 520 -11.84 -1.62 14.45
CA GLU A 520 -11.69 -0.36 15.20
C GLU A 520 -11.80 -0.57 16.72
N TRP A 521 -12.60 -1.57 17.12
CA TRP A 521 -12.79 -1.95 18.53
C TRP A 521 -11.52 -2.53 19.16
N VAL A 522 -10.68 -3.23 18.40
CA VAL A 522 -9.41 -3.82 18.90
C VAL A 522 -8.45 -2.71 19.29
N VAL A 523 -8.27 -1.72 18.42
CA VAL A 523 -7.37 -0.59 18.70
C VAL A 523 -7.90 0.27 19.82
N GLU A 524 -9.21 0.52 19.87
CA GLU A 524 -9.77 1.26 21.01
C GLU A 524 -9.60 0.49 22.32
N GLY A 525 -9.73 -0.84 22.30
CA GLY A 525 -9.43 -1.72 23.42
C GLY A 525 -7.97 -1.66 23.86
N ALA A 526 -7.02 -1.83 22.92
CA ALA A 526 -5.59 -1.75 23.18
C ALA A 526 -5.18 -0.39 23.74
N ARG A 527 -5.75 0.70 23.22
CA ARG A 527 -5.50 2.05 23.73
C ARG A 527 -6.02 2.23 25.15
N ARG A 528 -7.23 1.74 25.45
CA ARG A 528 -7.75 1.77 26.81
C ARG A 528 -6.83 0.99 27.75
N ALA A 529 -6.34 -0.17 27.32
CA ALA A 529 -5.37 -0.95 28.09
C ALA A 529 -4.06 -0.15 28.32
N ILE A 530 -3.47 0.43 27.29
CA ILE A 530 -2.25 1.26 27.41
C ILE A 530 -2.50 2.47 28.31
N GLY A 531 -3.64 3.16 28.16
CA GLY A 531 -4.02 4.28 29.02
C GLY A 531 -4.19 3.85 30.48
N SER A 532 -4.83 2.70 30.72
CA SER A 532 -4.95 2.12 32.06
C SER A 532 -3.59 1.75 32.65
N VAL A 533 -2.68 1.17 31.84
CA VAL A 533 -1.30 0.86 32.27
C VAL A 533 -0.53 2.14 32.55
N SER A 534 -0.65 3.16 31.71
CA SER A 534 0.02 4.46 31.92
C SER A 534 -0.44 5.13 33.21
N VAL A 535 -1.74 5.11 33.50
CA VAL A 535 -2.29 5.66 34.77
C VAL A 535 -1.87 4.82 35.96
N LEU A 536 -1.82 3.49 35.82
CA LEU A 536 -1.29 2.60 36.86
C LEU A 536 0.20 2.87 37.12
N TRP A 537 0.98 3.07 36.05
CA TRP A 537 2.38 3.41 36.10
C TRP A 537 2.57 4.78 36.76
N GLU A 538 1.84 5.82 36.35
CA GLU A 538 1.85 7.14 36.99
C GLU A 538 1.51 7.05 38.48
N ARG A 539 0.53 6.22 38.88
CA ARG A 539 0.21 5.99 40.30
C ARG A 539 1.32 5.26 41.04
N LEU A 540 1.95 4.26 40.43
CA LEU A 540 3.11 3.56 41.00
C LEU A 540 4.29 4.54 41.15
N PHE A 541 4.61 5.31 40.12
CA PHE A 541 5.67 6.32 40.16
C PHE A 541 5.38 7.41 41.18
N ASN A 542 4.14 7.86 41.33
CA ASN A 542 3.76 8.84 42.37
C ASN A 542 3.84 8.23 43.79
N LEU A 543 3.52 6.95 43.96
CA LEU A 543 3.77 6.20 45.20
C LEU A 543 5.27 6.07 45.49
N PHE A 544 6.08 5.88 44.45
CA PHE A 544 7.54 5.83 44.53
C PHE A 544 8.19 7.21 44.64
N GLU A 545 7.58 8.32 44.21
CA GLU A 545 8.10 9.68 44.42
C GLU A 545 7.93 10.10 45.90
N GLY A 546 6.92 9.58 46.61
CA GLY A 546 6.86 9.63 48.07
C GLY A 546 7.92 8.77 48.79
N ALA A 547 8.50 7.78 48.09
CA ALA A 547 9.55 6.88 48.58
C ALA A 547 10.91 7.09 47.84
N GLY A 548 11.03 8.13 47.01
CA GLY A 548 12.09 8.26 46.01
C GLY A 548 13.46 8.47 46.63
N TYR A 549 13.48 9.08 47.81
CA TYR A 549 14.68 9.20 48.63
C TYR A 549 15.21 7.84 49.10
N VAL A 550 14.34 6.86 49.36
CA VAL A 550 14.74 5.52 49.83
C VAL A 550 15.26 4.68 48.66
N ALA A 551 14.63 4.75 47.49
CA ALA A 551 15.11 4.03 46.30
C ALA A 551 16.44 4.58 45.79
N TRP A 552 16.61 5.91 45.73
CA TRP A 552 17.90 6.53 45.42
C TRP A 552 18.93 6.25 46.51
N ALA A 553 18.59 6.32 47.80
CA ALA A 553 19.51 5.94 48.88
C ALA A 553 19.93 4.46 48.79
N THR A 554 19.02 3.55 48.41
CA THR A 554 19.33 2.12 48.27
C THR A 554 20.18 1.88 47.03
N ALA A 555 19.92 2.59 45.93
CA ALA A 555 20.77 2.57 44.74
C ALA A 555 22.17 3.13 45.03
N PHE A 556 22.29 4.22 45.78
CA PHE A 556 23.57 4.78 46.22
C PHE A 556 24.31 3.90 47.23
N VAL A 557 23.61 3.23 48.14
CA VAL A 557 24.19 2.25 49.07
C VAL A 557 24.69 1.01 48.33
N LEU A 558 23.94 0.51 47.34
CA LEU A 558 24.39 -0.57 46.46
C LEU A 558 25.59 -0.15 45.63
N LEU A 559 25.59 1.07 45.07
CA LEU A 559 26.72 1.60 44.31
C LEU A 559 27.97 1.78 45.19
N ALA A 560 27.81 2.27 46.43
CA ALA A 560 28.90 2.40 47.40
C ALA A 560 29.43 1.02 47.85
N PHE A 561 28.54 0.04 48.05
CA PHE A 561 28.92 -1.33 48.36
C PHE A 561 29.72 -1.98 47.22
N PHE A 562 29.36 -1.73 45.95
CA PHE A 562 30.12 -2.24 44.79
C PHE A 562 31.41 -1.47 44.49
N LEU A 563 31.59 -0.26 45.02
CA LEU A 563 32.79 0.56 44.82
C LEU A 563 33.81 0.44 45.97
N PHE A 564 33.38 0.09 47.18
CA PHE A 564 34.23 0.07 48.38
C PHE A 564 34.24 -1.27 49.14
N GLY A 565 33.39 -2.24 48.78
CA GLY A 565 33.45 -3.63 49.23
C GLY A 565 34.02 -4.52 48.15
#